data_AF-A0A0F9Z7F1-F1
#
_entry.id   AF-A0A0F9Z7F1-F1
#
_cell.length_a   1.000
_cell.length_b   1.000
_cell.length_c   1.000
_cell.angle_alpha   90.00
_cell.angle_beta   90.00
_cell.angle_gamma   90.00
#
_symmetry.space_group_name_H-M   'P 1'
#
loop_
_entity.id
_entity.type
_entity.pdbx_description
1 polymer ?
#
loop_
_entity_poly.entity_id
_entity_poly.type
_entity_poly.pdbx_seq_one_letter_code
_entity_poly.pdbx_strand_id
1 'polypeptide(L)'
;MPVYPPPNKKMSTIFPIVLERVEVGATIYTNEHKSYCKLNNLVYVHDSVCHRREYVNQQTGVSTRGVDSFNNELNPDLKKKGCCYNKRQEFLNEFMWPFNNSENRIV
;
A
#
# COMPACT_ATOMS: atom_id res chain seq x y z
N MET A 1 3.80 -2.82 -17.03
CA MET A 1 3.66 -2.92 -15.56
C MET A 1 3.99 -1.57 -14.94
N PRO A 2 3.19 -1.04 -14.00
CA PRO A 2 3.56 0.16 -13.26
C PRO A 2 4.86 -0.07 -12.46
N VAL A 3 5.70 0.98 -12.40
CA VAL A 3 6.97 0.97 -11.68
C VAL A 3 6.72 1.24 -10.20
N TYR A 4 7.19 0.34 -9.34
CA TYR A 4 7.15 0.44 -7.89
C TYR A 4 8.56 0.65 -7.30
N PRO A 5 8.66 1.45 -6.22
CA PRO A 5 7.64 2.34 -5.70
C PRO A 5 7.34 3.47 -6.71
N PRO A 6 6.11 4.03 -6.71
CA PRO A 6 5.76 5.09 -7.62
C PRO A 6 6.76 6.27 -7.51
N PRO A 7 7.09 6.93 -8.63
CA PRO A 7 8.14 7.95 -8.68
C PRO A 7 7.87 9.14 -7.77
N ASN A 8 6.59 9.37 -7.41
CA ASN A 8 6.18 10.36 -6.45
C ASN A 8 4.88 9.92 -5.75
N LYS A 9 4.58 10.56 -4.62
CA LYS A 9 3.35 10.30 -3.84
C LYS A 9 2.17 11.17 -4.27
N LYS A 10 2.19 11.83 -5.43
CA LYS A 10 1.09 12.70 -5.86
C LYS A 10 -0.13 11.86 -6.23
N MET A 11 -1.31 12.44 -6.04
CA MET A 11 -2.57 11.82 -6.42
C MET A 11 -2.56 11.38 -7.90
N SER A 12 -2.02 12.18 -8.81
CA SER A 12 -1.95 11.86 -10.24
C SER A 12 -1.19 10.57 -10.56
N THR A 13 -0.31 10.13 -9.67
CA THR A 13 0.48 8.89 -9.82
C THR A 13 -0.18 7.72 -9.08
N ILE A 14 -0.73 7.97 -7.90
CA ILE A 14 -1.37 6.93 -7.07
C ILE A 14 -2.73 6.53 -7.66
N PHE A 15 -3.49 7.49 -8.16
CA PHE A 15 -4.88 7.27 -8.56
C PHE A 15 -5.04 6.26 -9.70
N PRO A 16 -4.27 6.33 -10.82
CA PRO A 16 -4.34 5.32 -11.86
C PRO A 16 -4.00 3.91 -11.36
N ILE A 17 -3.07 3.80 -10.40
CA ILE A 17 -2.69 2.51 -9.80
C ILE A 17 -3.85 1.91 -9.01
N VAL A 18 -4.57 2.73 -8.25
CA VAL A 18 -5.76 2.27 -7.51
C VAL A 18 -6.85 1.80 -8.46
N LEU A 19 -7.14 2.57 -9.52
CA LEU A 19 -8.13 2.19 -10.54
C LEU A 19 -7.80 0.86 -11.25
N GLU A 20 -6.52 0.60 -11.52
CA GLU A 20 -6.08 -0.63 -12.18
C GLU A 20 -6.17 -1.85 -11.24
N ARG A 21 -5.96 -1.67 -9.93
CA ARG A 21 -5.70 -2.77 -8.99
C ARG A 21 -6.82 -3.03 -7.99
N VAL A 22 -7.71 -2.07 -7.79
CA VAL A 22 -8.77 -2.16 -6.79
C VAL A 22 -10.10 -2.20 -7.52
N GLU A 23 -10.88 -3.22 -7.20
CA GLU A 23 -12.22 -3.40 -7.75
C GLU A 23 -13.11 -2.20 -7.45
N VAL A 24 -13.85 -1.76 -8.47
CA VAL A 24 -14.81 -0.67 -8.37
C VAL A 24 -15.85 -0.98 -7.29
N GLY A 25 -16.12 -0.02 -6.41
CA GLY A 25 -17.04 -0.18 -5.28
C GLY A 25 -16.39 -0.70 -4.00
N ALA A 26 -15.12 -1.10 -4.03
CA ALA A 26 -14.42 -1.57 -2.84
C ALA A 26 -14.25 -0.48 -1.78
N THR A 27 -14.16 -0.92 -0.52
CA THR A 27 -13.78 -0.08 0.60
C THR A 27 -12.26 0.01 0.73
N ILE A 28 -11.73 1.23 0.68
CA ILE A 28 -10.30 1.51 0.82
C ILE A 28 -10.05 2.14 2.18
N TYR A 29 -9.11 1.54 2.93
CA TYR A 29 -8.63 2.08 4.20
C TYR A 29 -7.26 2.72 4.02
N THR A 30 -7.12 4.00 4.33
CA THR A 30 -5.80 4.68 4.26
C THR A 30 -5.51 5.49 5.51
N ASN A 31 -4.28 5.98 5.63
CA ASN A 31 -4.02 7.13 6.49
C ASN A 31 -4.56 8.42 5.86
N GLU A 32 -4.67 9.50 6.63
CA GLU A 32 -5.15 10.82 6.17
C GLU A 32 -4.16 11.57 5.22
N HIS A 33 -3.37 10.86 4.44
CA HIS A 33 -2.46 11.49 3.49
C HIS A 33 -3.24 12.17 2.35
N LYS A 34 -2.89 13.43 2.05
CA LYS A 34 -3.63 14.29 1.11
C LYS A 34 -3.83 13.70 -0.28
N SER A 35 -2.94 12.81 -0.74
CA SER A 35 -3.08 12.19 -2.05
C SER A 35 -4.25 11.21 -2.17
N TYR A 36 -4.82 10.77 -1.05
CA TYR A 36 -5.99 9.90 -1.00
C TYR A 36 -7.30 10.67 -0.82
N CYS A 37 -7.26 12.01 -0.64
CA CYS A 37 -8.43 12.79 -0.25
C CYS A 37 -9.60 12.76 -1.23
N LYS A 38 -9.35 12.43 -2.50
CA LYS A 38 -10.39 12.35 -3.53
C LYS A 38 -10.91 10.93 -3.78
N LEU A 39 -10.44 9.93 -3.03
CA LEU A 39 -10.93 8.55 -3.17
C LEU A 39 -12.44 8.45 -2.89
N ASN A 40 -12.96 9.23 -1.92
CA ASN A 40 -14.40 9.32 -1.65
C ASN A 40 -15.23 10.01 -2.75
N ASN A 41 -14.60 10.81 -3.61
CA ASN A 41 -15.29 11.49 -4.71
C ASN A 41 -15.39 10.60 -5.97
N LEU A 42 -15.05 9.33 -5.83
CA LEU A 42 -14.97 8.35 -6.90
C LEU A 42 -15.90 7.17 -6.57
N VAL A 43 -15.79 6.12 -7.39
CA VAL A 43 -16.51 4.86 -7.25
C VAL A 43 -16.00 3.98 -6.09
N TYR A 44 -15.41 4.56 -5.04
CA TYR A 44 -14.88 3.83 -3.89
C TYR A 44 -15.46 4.38 -2.59
N VAL A 45 -15.62 3.50 -1.60
CA VAL A 45 -15.87 3.91 -0.22
C VAL A 45 -14.52 4.12 0.43
N HIS A 46 -14.24 5.31 0.97
CA HIS A 46 -12.95 5.62 1.56
C HIS A 46 -13.07 6.05 3.02
N ASP A 47 -12.46 5.23 3.88
CA ASP A 47 -12.32 5.50 5.29
C ASP A 47 -10.85 5.71 5.65
N SER A 48 -10.61 6.55 6.66
CA SER A 48 -9.25 6.90 7.07
C SER A 48 -9.03 6.93 8.57
N VAL A 49 -7.78 6.69 8.96
CA VAL A 49 -7.29 6.86 10.32
C VAL A 49 -6.21 7.95 10.40
N CYS A 50 -6.32 8.79 11.43
CA CYS A 50 -5.34 9.84 11.72
C CYS A 50 -4.30 9.33 12.72
N HIS A 51 -3.13 8.88 12.26
CA HIS A 51 -2.04 8.43 13.16
C HIS A 51 -1.51 9.49 14.12
N ARG A 52 -1.80 10.77 13.87
CA ARG A 52 -1.48 11.84 14.83
C ARG A 52 -2.33 11.75 16.10
N ARG A 53 -3.53 11.18 16.00
CA ARG A 53 -4.53 11.15 17.07
C ARG A 53 -4.76 9.74 17.58
N GLU A 54 -4.89 8.78 16.67
CA GLU A 54 -5.38 7.44 17.00
C GLU A 54 -4.69 6.36 16.15
N TYR A 55 -4.50 5.17 16.72
CA TYR A 55 -3.99 3.98 15.99
C TYR A 55 -5.12 3.20 15.29
N VAL A 56 -6.32 3.27 15.86
CA VAL A 56 -7.57 2.74 15.33
C VAL A 56 -8.58 3.87 15.44
N ASN A 57 -9.30 4.18 14.36
CA ASN A 57 -10.36 5.18 14.40
C ASN A 57 -11.46 4.69 15.32
N GLN A 58 -11.72 5.39 16.42
CA GLN A 58 -12.67 4.91 17.43
C GLN A 58 -14.13 4.90 16.95
N GLN A 59 -14.47 5.71 15.95
CA GLN A 59 -15.82 5.81 15.41
C GLN A 59 -16.09 4.78 14.32
N THR A 60 -15.11 4.57 13.42
CA THR A 60 -15.27 3.67 12.27
C THR A 60 -14.62 2.30 12.45
N GLY A 61 -13.79 2.12 13.49
CA GLY A 61 -13.00 0.91 13.72
C GLY A 61 -11.83 0.70 12.76
N VAL A 62 -11.58 1.66 11.86
CA VAL A 62 -10.58 1.55 10.78
C VAL A 62 -9.17 1.58 11.34
N SER A 63 -8.32 0.67 10.86
CA SER A 63 -6.89 0.64 11.18
C SER A 63 -6.05 0.30 9.94
N THR A 64 -4.83 0.82 9.88
CA THR A 64 -3.84 0.50 8.82
C THR A 64 -2.79 -0.49 9.29
N ARG A 65 -3.00 -1.13 10.45
CA ARG A 65 -2.01 -1.97 11.13
C ARG A 65 -1.45 -3.08 10.25
N GLY A 66 -2.29 -3.69 9.40
CA GLY A 66 -1.84 -4.71 8.45
C GLY A 66 -0.81 -4.16 7.45
N VAL A 67 -1.09 -2.99 6.86
CA VAL A 67 -0.18 -2.30 5.94
C VAL A 67 1.09 -1.85 6.66
N ASP A 68 0.97 -1.35 7.88
CA ASP A 68 2.12 -0.92 8.68
C ASP A 68 3.04 -2.08 9.07
N SER A 69 2.46 -3.23 9.46
CA SER A 69 3.20 -4.46 9.74
C SER A 69 3.96 -4.95 8.51
N PHE A 70 3.29 -5.01 7.36
CA PHE A 70 3.89 -5.43 6.10
C PHE A 70 5.05 -4.51 5.69
N ASN A 71 4.87 -3.19 5.82
CA ASN A 71 5.93 -2.22 5.57
C ASN A 71 7.11 -2.39 6.54
N ASN A 72 6.85 -2.72 7.80
CA ASN A 72 7.89 -2.96 8.80
C ASN A 72 8.71 -4.22 8.50
N GLU A 73 8.12 -5.25 7.89
CA GLU A 73 8.85 -6.43 7.39
C GLU A 73 9.70 -6.10 6.16
N LEU A 74 9.17 -5.29 5.24
CA LEU A 74 9.83 -4.93 3.99
C LEU A 74 11.03 -3.97 4.16
N ASN A 75 10.88 -2.97 5.04
CA ASN A 75 11.84 -1.86 5.19
C ASN A 75 13.26 -2.29 5.61
N PRO A 76 13.47 -3.22 6.56
CA PRO A 76 14.79 -3.72 6.93
C PRO A 76 15.53 -4.36 5.77
N ASP A 77 14.85 -5.14 4.94
CA ASP A 77 15.47 -5.83 3.81
C ASP A 77 15.86 -4.86 2.69
N LEU A 78 15.04 -3.83 2.46
CA LEU A 78 15.38 -2.72 1.57
C LEU A 78 16.65 -1.97 2.04
N LYS A 79 16.80 -1.79 3.36
CA LYS A 79 17.97 -1.13 3.95
C LYS A 79 19.22 -2.02 3.91
N LYS A 80 19.08 -3.30 4.28
CA LYS A 80 20.19 -4.28 4.33
C LYS A 80 20.78 -4.58 2.95
N LYS A 81 19.94 -4.76 1.92
CA LYS A 81 20.40 -5.08 0.56
C LYS A 81 21.02 -3.90 -0.17
N GLY A 82 20.99 -2.68 0.40
CA GLY A 82 21.51 -1.47 -0.24
C GLY A 82 20.95 -1.29 -1.65
N CYS A 83 19.69 -1.69 -1.87
CA CYS A 83 19.16 -1.95 -3.20
C CYS A 83 19.21 -0.66 -4.03
N CYS A 84 20.09 -0.64 -5.05
CA CYS A 84 20.16 0.45 -6.01
C CYS A 84 18.77 0.64 -6.61
N TYR A 85 18.36 1.89 -6.83
CA TYR A 85 17.02 2.25 -7.32
C TYR A 85 16.55 1.36 -8.49
N ASN A 86 17.48 0.99 -9.38
CA ASN A 86 17.23 0.19 -10.58
C ASN A 86 16.82 -1.27 -10.31
N LYS A 87 17.21 -1.85 -9.17
CA LYS A 87 16.88 -3.24 -8.79
C LYS A 87 15.74 -3.34 -7.79
N ARG A 88 15.19 -2.20 -7.36
CA ARG A 88 14.15 -2.15 -6.33
C ARG A 88 12.88 -2.88 -6.76
N GLN A 89 12.50 -2.80 -8.04
CA GLN A 89 11.33 -3.51 -8.55
C GLN A 89 11.52 -5.03 -8.51
N GLU A 90 12.69 -5.53 -8.92
CA GLU A 90 13.01 -6.97 -8.87
C GLU A 90 12.93 -7.49 -7.43
N PHE A 91 13.52 -6.75 -6.50
CA PHE A 91 13.44 -7.07 -5.07
C PHE A 91 11.99 -7.11 -4.55
N LEU A 92 11.15 -6.13 -4.93
CA LEU A 92 9.74 -6.11 -4.53
C LEU A 92 8.97 -7.31 -5.11
N ASN A 93 9.26 -7.69 -6.36
CA ASN A 93 8.64 -8.85 -6.98
C ASN A 93 9.02 -10.15 -6.24
N GLU A 94 10.30 -10.34 -5.92
CA GLU A 94 10.78 -11.48 -5.12
C GLU A 94 10.14 -11.51 -3.73
N PHE A 95 10.05 -10.36 -3.06
CA PHE A 95 9.46 -10.26 -1.73
C PHE A 95 7.96 -10.57 -1.74
N MET A 96 7.22 -10.10 -2.75
CA MET A 96 5.77 -10.30 -2.86
C MET A 96 5.38 -11.70 -3.34
N TRP A 97 6.27 -12.38 -4.09
CA TRP A 97 5.96 -13.65 -4.72
C TRP A 97 5.46 -14.73 -3.72
N PRO A 98 6.08 -14.95 -2.54
CA PRO A 98 5.61 -15.92 -1.56
C PRO A 98 4.23 -15.58 -0.96
N PHE A 99 3.90 -14.29 -0.86
CA PHE A 99 2.59 -13.85 -0.34
C PHE A 99 1.47 -14.13 -1.32
N ASN A 100 1.72 -13.91 -2.62
CA ASN A 100 0.72 -14.10 -3.67
C ASN A 100 0.65 -15.55 -4.19
N ASN A 101 1.67 -16.37 -3.91
CA ASN A 101 1.75 -17.76 -4.34
C ASN A 101 1.94 -18.69 -3.13
N SER A 102 1.23 -18.41 -2.03
CA SER A 102 1.35 -19.18 -0.78
C SER A 102 1.10 -20.68 -0.97
N GLU A 103 0.23 -21.03 -1.91
CA GLU A 103 -0.10 -22.41 -2.29
C GLU A 103 1.05 -23.15 -2.99
N ASN A 104 2.00 -22.41 -3.59
CA ASN A 104 3.18 -22.96 -4.26
C ASN A 104 4.40 -23.06 -3.32
N ARG A 105 4.23 -22.80 -2.02
CA ARG A 105 5.28 -23.05 -1.03
C ARG A 105 5.36 -24.56 -0.82
N ILE A 106 6.39 -25.19 -1.39
CA ILE A 106 6.75 -26.56 -1.04
C ILE A 106 7.26 -26.50 0.41
N VAL A 107 6.42 -26.96 1.34
CA VAL A 107 6.75 -27.16 2.76
C VAL A 107 7.35 -28.54 2.97
#